data_AF-A0A2Z2KS62-F1
#
_entry.id   AF-A0A2Z2KS62-F1
#
_cell.length_a   1.000
_cell.length_b   1.000
_cell.length_c   1.000
_cell.angle_alpha   90.00
_cell.angle_beta   90.00
_cell.angle_gamma   90.00
#
_symmetry.space_group_name_H-M   'P 1'
#
loop_
_entity.id
_entity.type
_entity.pdbx_description
1 polymer ?
#
loop_
_entity_poly.entity_id
_entity_poly.type
_entity_poly.pdbx_seq_one_letter_code
_entity_poly.pdbx_strand_id
1 'polypeptide(L)' 'MSILSEVLISGSVPNKIVINKEDGIPYVIFAVHHQGEVIMMGPLLGRENKDWFNSCWLISKNDLLERYYLPYTE' A
#
# COMPACT_ATOMS: atom_id res chain seq x y z
N MET A 1 6.43 4.66 -16.63
CA MET A 1 6.47 4.09 -15.27
C MET A 1 5.26 4.61 -14.50
N SER A 2 4.66 3.79 -13.64
CA SER A 2 3.56 4.23 -12.78
C SER A 2 4.13 4.99 -11.58
N ILE A 3 3.56 6.14 -11.21
CA ILE A 3 3.99 6.93 -10.03
C ILE A 3 3.92 6.08 -8.75
N LEU A 4 2.98 5.13 -8.70
CA LEU A 4 2.90 4.16 -7.61
C LEU A 4 4.15 3.30 -7.51
N SER A 5 4.81 2.96 -8.62
CA SER A 5 6.06 2.19 -8.56
C SER A 5 7.25 2.97 -7.97
N GLU A 6 7.23 4.30 -8.06
CA GLU A 6 8.30 5.18 -7.59
C GLU A 6 8.31 5.30 -6.07
N VAL A 7 7.14 5.17 -5.42
CA VAL A 7 7.01 5.19 -3.96
C VAL A 7 7.31 3.85 -3.29
N LEU A 8 7.44 2.75 -4.06
CA LEU A 8 7.69 1.39 -3.57
C LEU A 8 9.20 1.11 -3.43
N ILE A 9 9.86 1.91 -2.60
CA ILE A 9 11.30 1.79 -2.35
C ILE A 9 11.54 0.63 -1.38
N SER A 10 12.47 -0.27 -1.71
CA SER A 10 12.80 -1.43 -0.86
C SER A 10 13.19 -1.03 0.56
N GLY A 11 12.63 -1.71 1.56
CA GLY A 11 12.91 -1.45 2.98
C GLY A 11 12.31 -0.15 3.52
N SER A 12 11.44 0.52 2.76
CA SER A 12 10.82 1.78 3.18
C SER A 12 9.48 1.59 3.91
N VAL A 13 9.02 2.69 4.52
CA VAL A 13 7.71 2.80 5.19
C VAL A 13 6.95 3.97 4.52
N PRO A 14 6.38 3.77 3.31
CA PRO A 14 5.91 4.88 2.47
C PRO A 14 4.76 5.67 3.09
N ASN A 15 3.89 5.00 3.84
CA ASN A 15 2.70 5.57 4.43
C ASN A 15 1.82 6.34 3.42
N LYS A 16 1.62 5.75 2.23
CA LYS A 16 0.84 6.35 1.13
C LYS A 16 -0.53 5.69 0.98
N ILE A 17 -1.54 6.48 0.65
CA ILE A 17 -2.91 6.00 0.41
C ILE A 17 -3.02 5.55 -1.04
N VAL A 18 -3.60 4.38 -1.27
CA VAL A 18 -3.95 3.86 -2.59
C VAL A 18 -5.42 3.49 -2.65
N ILE A 19 -6.00 3.50 -3.84
CA ILE A 19 -7.39 3.11 -4.07
C ILE A 19 -7.40 1.83 -4.92
N ASN A 20 -8.20 0.85 -4.52
CA ASN A 20 -8.47 -0.34 -5.32
C ASN A 20 -9.33 0.05 -6.54
N LYS A 21 -8.89 -0.35 -7.74
CA LYS A 21 -9.56 -0.05 -9.01
C LYS A 21 -10.92 -0.75 -9.15
N GLU A 22 -11.11 -1.89 -8.49
CA GLU A 22 -12.33 -2.72 -8.63
C GLU A 22 -13.50 -2.17 -7.81
N ASP A 23 -13.26 -1.81 -6.55
CA ASP A 23 -14.30 -1.43 -5.59
C ASP A 23 -14.21 0.04 -5.11
N GLY A 24 -13.15 0.76 -5.47
CA GLY A 24 -12.93 2.15 -5.06
C GLY A 24 -12.55 2.32 -3.58
N ILE A 25 -12.26 1.25 -2.85
CA ILE A 25 -11.95 1.31 -1.42
C ILE A 25 -10.51 1.80 -1.20
N PRO A 26 -10.28 2.76 -0.29
CA PRO A 26 -8.96 3.25 0.02
C PRO A 26 -8.24 2.38 1.07
N TYR A 27 -6.94 2.22 0.85
CA TYR A 27 -6.03 1.45 1.69
C TYR A 27 -4.71 2.20 1.88
N VAL A 28 -3.93 1.81 2.88
CA VAL A 28 -2.60 2.38 3.10
C VAL A 28 -1.52 1.36 2.76
N ILE A 29 -0.52 1.80 1.99
CA ILE A 29 0.77 1.12 1.86
C ILE A 29 1.59 1.48 3.09
N PHE A 30 1.79 0.50 3.96
CA PHE A 30 2.46 0.72 5.23
C PHE A 30 3.97 0.49 5.11
N ALA A 31 4.39 -0.66 4.57
CA ALA A 31 5.80 -1.01 4.48
C ALA A 31 6.12 -1.78 3.20
N VAL A 32 7.37 -1.65 2.73
CA VAL A 32 7.90 -2.40 1.60
C VAL A 32 9.02 -3.29 2.11
N HIS A 33 8.94 -4.59 1.80
CA HIS A 33 9.97 -5.55 2.17
C HIS A 33 11.35 -5.14 1.61
N HIS A 34 12.44 -5.58 2.26
CA HIS A 34 13.81 -5.20 1.85
C HIS A 34 14.19 -5.67 0.43
N GLN A 35 13.47 -6.67 -0.11
CA GLN A 35 13.62 -7.11 -1.49
C GLN A 35 12.75 -6.33 -2.49
N GLY A 36 11.81 -5.50 -2.02
CA GLY A 36 10.94 -4.69 -2.87
C GLY A 36 9.72 -5.42 -3.46
N GLU A 37 9.68 -6.75 -3.38
CA GLU A 37 8.65 -7.57 -4.05
C GLU A 37 7.36 -7.76 -3.25
N VAL A 38 7.42 -7.56 -1.93
CA VAL A 38 6.27 -7.75 -1.03
C VAL A 38 5.97 -6.45 -0.32
N ILE A 39 4.70 -6.05 -0.33
CA ILE A 39 4.21 -4.83 0.31
C ILE A 39 3.21 -5.21 1.39
N MET A 40 3.35 -4.57 2.55
CA MET A 40 2.34 -4.60 3.61
C MET A 40 1.33 -3.49 3.39
N MET A 41 0.07 -3.88 3.26
CA MET A 41 -1.07 -2.99 3.15
C MET A 41 -2.01 -3.14 4.35
N GLY A 42 -2.83 -2.13 4.61
CA GLY A 42 -3.85 -2.18 5.63
C GLY A 42 -5.05 -1.27 5.31
N PRO A 43 -6.15 -1.40 6.07
CA PRO A 43 -7.29 -0.50 5.93
C PRO A 43 -6.90 0.93 6.31
N LEU A 44 -7.42 1.93 5.59
CA LEU A 44 -7.13 3.33 5.91
C LEU A 44 -7.66 3.75 7.29
N LEU A 45 -8.81 3.21 7.68
CA LEU A 45 -9.50 3.53 8.93
C LEU A 45 -9.03 2.62 10.08
N GLY A 46 -9.16 3.11 11.31
CA GLY A 46 -8.86 2.35 12.52
C GLY A 46 -7.39 2.34 12.94
N ARG A 47 -6.53 3.16 12.31
CA ARG A 47 -5.07 3.24 12.58
C ARG A 47 -4.74 3.68 14.00
N GLU A 48 -5.67 4.35 14.67
CA GLU A 48 -5.61 4.74 16.07
C GLU A 48 -5.72 3.53 17.02
N ASN A 49 -6.24 2.40 16.55
CA ASN A 49 -6.32 1.17 17.32
C ASN A 49 -4.96 0.46 17.33
N LYS A 50 -4.50 0.06 18.53
CA LYS A 50 -3.26 -0.71 18.71
C LYS A 50 -3.27 -2.04 17.96
N ASP A 51 -4.45 -2.62 17.75
CA ASP A 51 -4.63 -3.89 17.04
C ASP A 51 -4.82 -3.72 15.53
N TRP A 52 -4.78 -2.49 15.01
CA TRP A 52 -4.92 -2.22 13.57
C TRP A 52 -3.94 -3.02 12.72
N PHE A 53 -2.73 -3.22 13.23
CA PHE A 53 -1.70 -4.01 12.55
C PHE A 53 -2.16 -5.45 12.24
N ASN A 54 -3.06 -6.03 13.05
CA ASN A 54 -3.60 -7.36 12.82
C ASN A 54 -4.56 -7.42 11.63
N SER A 55 -5.03 -6.26 11.14
CA SER A 55 -5.85 -6.13 9.93
C SER A 55 -5.03 -5.88 8.67
N CYS A 56 -3.71 -5.74 8.79
CA CYS A 56 -2.82 -5.61 7.65
C CYS A 56 -2.58 -6.96 6.97
N TRP A 57 -2.30 -6.93 5.67
CA TRP A 57 -1.95 -8.11 4.88
C TRP A 57 -0.80 -7.81 3.94
N LEU A 58 -0.24 -8.87 3.35
CA LEU A 58 0.81 -8.79 2.36
C LEU A 58 0.24 -8.93 0.95
N ILE A 59 0.80 -8.17 0.01
CA ILE A 59 0.49 -8.25 -1.41
C ILE A 59 1.79 -8.19 -2.21
N SER A 60 1.82 -8.79 -3.41
CA SER A 60 2.96 -8.66 -4.30
C SER A 60 3.00 -7.27 -4.95
N LYS A 61 4.19 -6.82 -5.35
CA LYS A 61 4.37 -5.56 -6.08
C LYS A 61 3.58 -5.53 -7.38
N ASN A 62 3.55 -6.65 -8.11
CA ASN A 62 2.84 -6.72 -9.37
C ASN A 62 1.32 -6.60 -9.18
N ASP A 63 0.76 -7.36 -8.23
CA ASP A 63 -0.69 -7.30 -7.94
C ASP A 63 -1.09 -5.90 -7.46
N LEU A 64 -0.24 -5.25 -6.67
CA LEU A 64 -0.48 -3.89 -6.20
C LEU A 64 -0.53 -2.87 -7.36
N LEU A 65 0.42 -2.94 -8.29
CA LEU A 65 0.46 -2.05 -9.46
C LEU A 65 -0.70 -2.31 -10.44
N GLU A 66 -1.13 -3.56 -10.54
CA GLU A 66 -2.26 -3.96 -11.38
C GLU A 66 -3.60 -3.50 -10.79
N ARG A 67 -3.81 -3.68 -9.48
CA ARG A 67 -5.13 -3.52 -8.85
C ARG A 67 -5.33 -2.16 -8.17
N TYR A 68 -4.28 -1.38 -7.94
CA TYR A 68 -4.36 -0.13 -7.18
C TYR A 68 -3.74 1.05 -7.92
N TYR A 69 -4.13 2.26 -7.52
CA TYR A 69 -3.54 3.51 -8.01
C TYR A 69 -3.39 4.54 -6.88
N LEU A 70 -2.47 5.49 -7.06
CA LEU A 70 -2.35 6.65 -6.19
C LEU A 70 -3.41 7.69 -6.59
N PRO A 71 -4.29 8.12 -5.68
CA PRO A 71 -5.32 9.12 -5.99
C PRO A 71 -4.76 10.54 -6.09
N TYR A 72 -3.60 10.82 -5.50
CA TYR A 72 -2.99 12.15 -5.48
C TYR A 72 -1.51 12.06 -5.84
N THR A 73 -1.08 12.94 -6.74
CA THR A 73 0.32 13.25 -7.03
C THR A 73 0.61 14.58 -6.36
N GLU A 74 1.37 14.56 -5.26
CA GLU A 74 1.99 15.78 -4.71
C GLU A 74 3.19 16.19 -5.56
#